data_AF-A0A1G0CHW6-F1
#
_entry.id   AF-A0A1G0CHW6-F1
#
_cell.length_a   1.000
_cell.length_b   1.000
_cell.length_c   1.000
_cell.angle_alpha   90.00
_cell.angle_beta   90.00
_cell.angle_gamma   90.00
#
_symmetry.space_group_name_H-M   'P 1'
#
loop_
_entity.id
_entity.type
_entity.pdbx_description
1 polymer ?
#
loop_
_entity_poly.entity_id
_entity_poly.type
_entity_poly.pdbx_seq_one_letter_code
_entity_poly.pdbx_strand_id
1 'polypeptide(L)'
;MDPLLIGSNNRPIVHFMARSDVFKWWLKPVVWAAQMLPIYRQHDGEDTKAKNQGSFDEVNRSLAKGRNILIFGEGFTDDIQIRGLKPVKKGAARMGFSALEAINWSKNIYICALGVNYTDRNTMGSESLLVNGERICLNDYKEAYKANPSKTINEVTKLTEANMRECITYVADKNWYSFHENVMQLTRKGMNHENHDDRIPLKERWDYSRRLAGWMNAQNLDEDEELVSLKKDMDAYFNLQKRMKMQDRFVVAKDQPELKNRTTELLIILFAWPLALLGMIHGFIPYIVVKKFTEKSFKRKVFWGSVKMMLGKLLGTIYNIPIIIVVTHYFLPYWWLGIIYYFLIPIVCWVAWRYMVAISEFRIKGAMDKIDVSKFAARRAELVKRIQELIPVA
;
A
#
# COMPACT_ATOMS: atom_id res chain seq x y z
N MET A 1 -1.95 1.78 6.47
CA MET A 1 -0.62 2.13 5.92
C MET A 1 -0.64 3.51 5.28
N ASP A 2 -1.66 3.84 4.50
CA ASP A 2 -1.72 5.07 3.68
C ASP A 2 -1.39 6.37 4.45
N PRO A 3 -1.93 6.63 5.67
CA PRO A 3 -1.58 7.84 6.42
C PRO A 3 -0.08 7.97 6.73
N LEU A 4 0.56 6.84 7.05
CA LEU A 4 1.98 6.81 7.41
C LEU A 4 2.85 7.07 6.18
N LEU A 5 2.51 6.46 5.03
CA LEU A 5 3.24 6.70 3.78
C LEU A 5 3.10 8.14 3.30
N ILE A 6 1.88 8.70 3.35
CA ILE A 6 1.64 10.08 2.92
C ILE A 6 2.36 11.05 3.87
N GLY A 7 2.27 10.84 5.18
CA GLY A 7 2.92 11.68 6.19
C GLY A 7 4.44 11.62 6.18
N SER A 8 5.04 10.45 5.90
CA SER A 8 6.50 10.29 5.88
C SER A 8 7.14 10.83 4.60
N ASN A 9 6.40 10.86 3.48
CA ASN A 9 6.94 11.24 2.17
C ASN A 9 6.53 12.65 1.71
N ASN A 10 5.69 13.36 2.47
CA ASN A 10 5.33 14.74 2.18
C ASN A 10 5.83 15.69 3.28
N ARG A 11 6.42 16.82 2.88
CA ARG A 11 6.98 17.83 3.80
C ARG A 11 5.95 18.56 4.68
N PRO A 12 4.73 18.89 4.23
CA PRO A 12 3.81 19.60 5.11
C PRO A 12 3.20 18.71 6.18
N ILE A 13 2.98 19.31 7.34
CA ILE A 13 2.18 18.76 8.43
C ILE A 13 0.74 18.51 7.91
N VAL A 14 0.33 17.24 7.92
CA VAL A 14 -0.97 16.79 7.40
C VAL A 14 -1.89 16.47 8.58
N HIS A 15 -3.01 17.18 8.66
CA HIS A 15 -4.10 16.80 9.56
C HIS A 15 -4.94 15.70 8.92
N PHE A 16 -5.13 14.58 9.62
CA PHE A 16 -5.79 13.39 9.08
C PHE A 16 -7.26 13.34 9.49
N MET A 17 -8.18 13.35 8.54
CA MET A 17 -9.57 13.04 8.88
C MET A 17 -9.78 11.55 9.09
N ALA A 18 -10.23 11.18 10.29
CA ALA A 18 -10.42 9.80 10.71
C ALA A 18 -11.81 9.58 11.28
N ARG A 19 -12.29 8.33 11.18
CA ARG A 19 -13.61 7.95 11.69
C ARG A 19 -13.73 8.27 13.18
N SER A 20 -14.88 8.79 13.56
CA SER A 20 -15.19 9.19 14.94
C SER A 20 -15.02 8.05 15.96
N ASP A 21 -15.25 6.81 15.57
CA ASP A 21 -15.09 5.61 16.43
C ASP A 21 -13.66 5.36 16.93
N VAL A 22 -12.66 5.99 16.30
CA VAL A 22 -11.25 5.97 16.72
C VAL A 22 -11.00 6.89 17.92
N PHE A 23 -11.85 7.91 18.12
CA PHE A 23 -11.67 8.94 19.15
C PHE A 23 -12.25 8.49 20.50
N LYS A 24 -11.55 7.57 21.17
CA LYS A 24 -11.83 7.16 22.56
C LYS A 24 -11.03 8.03 23.54
N TRP A 25 -11.56 8.24 24.75
CA TRP A 25 -10.93 9.13 25.75
C TRP A 25 -9.48 8.75 26.07
N TRP A 26 -9.17 7.46 26.15
CA TRP A 26 -7.83 6.93 26.41
C TRP A 26 -6.89 6.96 25.20
N LEU A 27 -7.42 7.16 23.98
CA LEU A 27 -6.63 7.35 22.75
C LEU A 27 -6.35 8.82 22.46
N LYS A 28 -6.99 9.76 23.18
CA LYS A 28 -6.88 11.21 22.98
C LYS A 28 -5.44 11.74 22.79
N PRO A 29 -4.44 11.39 23.61
CA PRO A 29 -3.07 11.87 23.39
C PRO A 29 -2.46 11.34 22.08
N VAL A 30 -2.82 10.11 21.67
CA VAL A 30 -2.33 9.49 20.43
C VAL A 30 -2.96 10.13 19.20
N VAL A 31 -4.29 10.30 19.18
CA VAL A 31 -4.98 10.94 18.04
C VAL A 31 -4.62 12.42 17.92
N TRP A 32 -4.36 13.10 19.03
CA TRP A 32 -3.87 14.48 19.03
C TRP A 32 -2.44 14.59 18.48
N ALA A 33 -1.52 13.73 18.94
CA ALA A 33 -0.16 13.67 18.42
C ALA A 33 -0.12 13.30 16.93
N ALA A 34 -1.04 12.45 16.47
CA ALA A 34 -1.23 12.10 15.07
C ALA A 34 -2.03 13.14 14.26
N GLN A 35 -2.41 14.27 14.88
CA GLN A 35 -3.13 15.38 14.25
C GLN A 35 -4.42 14.95 13.54
N MET A 36 -5.14 14.00 14.14
CA MET A 36 -6.35 13.44 13.57
C MET A 36 -7.56 14.31 13.91
N LEU A 37 -8.41 14.59 12.92
CA LEU A 37 -9.69 15.27 13.05
C LEU A 37 -10.83 14.25 12.87
N PRO A 38 -11.86 14.24 13.74
CA PRO A 38 -12.97 13.30 13.60
C PRO A 38 -13.84 13.65 12.38
N ILE A 39 -14.33 12.62 11.70
CA ILE A 39 -15.40 12.72 10.69
C ILE A 39 -16.52 11.75 11.05
N TYR A 40 -17.74 12.28 11.18
CA TYR A 40 -18.92 11.49 11.56
C TYR A 40 -19.72 11.09 10.32
N ARG A 41 -20.04 9.81 10.18
CA ARG A 41 -20.85 9.29 9.06
C ARG A 41 -22.31 9.23 9.47
N GLN A 42 -23.21 9.36 8.49
CA GLN A 42 -24.66 9.23 8.71
C GLN A 42 -25.07 7.86 9.32
N HIS A 43 -24.26 6.82 9.14
CA HIS A 43 -24.49 5.50 9.74
C HIS A 43 -24.13 5.41 11.24
N ASP A 44 -23.51 6.44 11.83
CA ASP A 44 -23.02 6.41 13.22
C ASP A 44 -24.09 6.82 14.26
N GLY A 45 -25.36 6.96 13.85
CA GLY A 45 -26.55 6.93 14.73
C GLY A 45 -26.85 8.13 15.63
N GLU A 46 -25.92 9.06 15.82
CA GLU A 46 -26.13 10.28 16.65
C GLU A 46 -26.38 11.54 15.80
N ASP A 47 -26.67 12.66 16.46
CA ASP A 47 -26.90 14.00 15.86
C ASP A 47 -25.62 14.53 15.16
N THR A 48 -25.36 13.93 14.01
CA THR A 48 -24.14 14.03 13.22
C THR A 48 -23.94 15.43 12.64
N LYS A 49 -24.99 16.25 12.58
CA LYS A 49 -24.94 17.59 11.98
C LYS A 49 -24.16 18.58 12.85
N ALA A 50 -24.45 18.65 14.15
CA ALA A 50 -23.78 19.56 15.08
C ALA A 50 -22.31 19.18 15.31
N LYS A 51 -22.02 17.88 15.47
CA LYS A 51 -20.64 17.38 15.64
C LYS A 51 -19.79 17.51 14.37
N ASN A 52 -20.40 17.40 13.19
CA ASN A 52 -19.71 17.67 11.94
C ASN A 52 -19.36 19.16 11.82
N GLN A 53 -20.24 20.08 12.23
CA GLN A 53 -19.96 21.52 12.17
C GLN A 53 -18.66 21.89 12.91
N GLY A 54 -18.45 21.39 14.13
CA GLY A 54 -17.20 21.63 14.87
C GLY A 54 -15.94 21.08 14.18
N SER A 55 -16.08 19.99 13.42
CA SER A 55 -15.00 19.41 12.62
C SER A 55 -14.69 20.27 11.38
N PHE A 56 -15.73 20.80 10.72
CA PHE A 56 -15.59 21.77 9.63
C PHE A 56 -14.91 23.06 10.12
N ASP A 57 -15.27 23.56 11.29
CA ASP A 57 -14.67 24.78 11.84
C ASP A 57 -13.16 24.60 12.12
N GLU A 58 -12.75 23.41 12.60
CA GLU A 58 -11.33 23.10 12.82
C GLU A 58 -10.56 22.96 11.50
N VAL A 59 -11.18 22.39 10.47
CA VAL A 59 -10.63 22.36 9.12
C VAL A 59 -10.46 23.78 8.56
N ASN A 60 -11.48 24.64 8.70
CA ASN A 60 -11.44 26.03 8.29
C ASN A 60 -10.30 26.78 9.00
N ARG A 61 -10.16 26.63 10.32
CA ARG A 61 -9.06 27.20 11.11
C ARG A 61 -7.69 26.70 10.64
N SER A 62 -7.57 25.41 10.34
CA SER A 62 -6.32 24.79 9.91
C SER A 62 -5.89 25.28 8.52
N LEU A 63 -6.81 25.30 7.56
CA LEU A 63 -6.57 25.83 6.21
C LEU A 63 -6.26 27.33 6.24
N ALA A 64 -6.96 28.11 7.06
CA ALA A 64 -6.68 29.53 7.27
C ALA A 64 -5.25 29.79 7.78
N LYS A 65 -4.71 28.88 8.61
CA LYS A 65 -3.33 28.90 9.11
C LYS A 65 -2.29 28.36 8.10
N GLY A 66 -2.70 27.99 6.88
CA GLY A 66 -1.80 27.45 5.86
C GLY A 66 -1.39 25.99 6.10
N ARG A 67 -2.15 25.24 6.90
CA ARG A 67 -1.91 23.81 7.14
C ARG A 67 -2.63 22.96 6.11
N ASN A 68 -2.18 21.71 5.97
CA ASN A 68 -2.74 20.77 5.00
C ASN A 68 -3.68 19.77 5.67
N ILE A 69 -4.70 19.35 4.94
CA ILE A 69 -5.69 18.39 5.39
C ILE A 69 -5.66 17.18 4.44
N LEU A 70 -5.50 15.98 4.99
CA LEU A 70 -5.69 14.75 4.24
C LEU A 70 -7.05 14.15 4.55
N ILE A 71 -7.75 13.81 3.47
CA ILE A 71 -9.01 13.09 3.50
C ILE A 71 -8.98 11.94 2.50
N PHE A 72 -9.49 10.79 2.92
CA PHE A 72 -9.73 9.64 2.05
C PHE A 72 -11.09 9.80 1.36
N GLY A 73 -11.08 10.29 0.12
CA GLY A 73 -12.28 10.66 -0.65
C GLY A 73 -13.30 9.54 -0.85
N GLU A 74 -12.85 8.29 -0.96
CA GLU A 74 -13.74 7.11 -1.08
C GLU A 74 -14.52 6.83 0.22
N GLY A 75 -13.90 7.13 1.37
CA GLY A 75 -14.44 6.80 2.68
C GLY A 75 -14.61 5.30 2.94
N PHE A 76 -13.96 4.43 2.18
CA PHE A 76 -13.96 2.98 2.37
C PHE A 76 -12.57 2.42 2.04
N THR A 77 -12.29 1.22 2.53
CA THR A 77 -11.07 0.50 2.19
C THR A 77 -11.46 -0.94 1.94
N ASP A 78 -11.09 -1.52 0.80
CA ASP A 78 -11.30 -2.94 0.52
C ASP A 78 -10.33 -3.83 1.32
N ASP A 79 -10.75 -5.06 1.61
CA ASP A 79 -9.90 -6.05 2.28
C ASP A 79 -8.89 -6.70 1.33
N ILE A 80 -9.19 -6.68 0.03
CA ILE A 80 -8.34 -7.18 -1.05
C ILE A 80 -7.83 -5.98 -1.82
N GLN A 81 -6.58 -6.06 -2.29
CA GLN A 81 -6.03 -5.06 -3.18
C GLN A 81 -6.77 -5.10 -4.52
N ILE A 82 -7.42 -4.00 -4.86
CA ILE A 82 -8.10 -3.81 -6.14
C ILE A 82 -7.39 -2.72 -6.95
N ARG A 83 -7.42 -2.84 -8.28
CA ARG A 83 -6.92 -1.82 -9.22
C ARG A 83 -8.08 -0.96 -9.68
N GLY A 84 -8.71 -0.23 -8.76
CA GLY A 84 -9.88 0.58 -9.07
C GLY A 84 -10.09 1.70 -8.06
N LEU A 85 -10.97 2.64 -8.42
CA LEU A 85 -11.34 3.80 -7.62
C LEU A 85 -12.83 3.74 -7.30
N LYS A 86 -13.19 3.91 -6.03
CA LYS A 86 -14.60 4.09 -5.63
C LYS A 86 -15.04 5.55 -5.84
N PRO A 87 -16.36 5.81 -6.00
CA PRO A 87 -16.86 7.17 -6.17
C PRO A 87 -16.37 8.11 -5.07
N VAL A 88 -15.81 9.25 -5.48
CA VAL A 88 -15.23 10.22 -4.55
C VAL A 88 -16.33 11.08 -3.95
N LYS A 89 -16.32 11.22 -2.61
CA LYS A 89 -17.30 12.03 -1.89
C LYS A 89 -16.95 13.52 -1.96
N LYS A 90 -18.00 14.35 -1.93
CA LYS A 90 -17.93 15.83 -2.00
C LYS A 90 -17.27 16.52 -0.79
N GLY A 91 -16.82 15.76 0.20
CA GLY A 91 -16.34 16.29 1.49
C GLY A 91 -15.16 17.24 1.32
N ALA A 92 -14.15 16.85 0.54
CA ALA A 92 -12.95 17.64 0.30
C ALA A 92 -13.27 19.01 -0.30
N ALA A 93 -14.06 19.04 -1.38
CA ALA A 93 -14.48 20.28 -2.04
C ALA A 93 -15.31 21.17 -1.10
N ARG A 94 -16.27 20.60 -0.36
CA ARG A 94 -17.07 21.35 0.63
C ARG A 94 -16.21 22.02 1.69
N MET A 95 -15.23 21.30 2.24
CA MET A 95 -14.32 21.85 3.25
C MET A 95 -13.43 22.96 2.68
N GLY A 96 -12.90 22.76 1.48
CA GLY A 96 -12.07 23.78 0.83
C GLY A 96 -12.83 25.08 0.55
N PHE A 97 -14.04 24.99 -0.02
CA PHE A 97 -14.88 26.17 -0.26
C PHE A 97 -15.37 26.83 1.02
N SER A 98 -15.78 26.04 2.03
CA SER A 98 -16.18 26.59 3.34
C SER A 98 -15.04 27.35 4.00
N ALA A 99 -13.81 26.85 3.90
CA ALA A 99 -12.64 27.55 4.41
C ALA A 99 -12.36 28.86 3.65
N LEU A 100 -12.54 28.86 2.32
CA LEU A 100 -12.41 30.07 1.49
C LEU A 100 -13.45 31.14 1.87
N GLU A 101 -14.71 30.74 2.09
CA GLU A 101 -15.75 31.65 2.59
C GLU A 101 -15.38 32.22 3.96
N ALA A 102 -14.93 31.37 4.89
CA ALA A 102 -14.56 31.78 6.25
C ALA A 102 -13.39 32.79 6.30
N ILE A 103 -12.51 32.79 5.30
CA ILE A 103 -11.38 33.73 5.19
C ILE A 103 -11.62 34.86 4.18
N ASN A 104 -12.86 35.04 3.72
CA ASN A 104 -13.22 36.02 2.68
C ASN A 104 -12.33 35.93 1.42
N TRP A 105 -11.95 34.71 1.03
CA TRP A 105 -11.11 34.43 -0.14
C TRP A 105 -9.73 35.10 -0.10
N SER A 106 -9.21 35.43 1.09
CA SER A 106 -7.92 36.13 1.27
C SER A 106 -6.69 35.28 0.97
N LYS A 107 -6.83 33.95 0.84
CA LYS A 107 -5.73 33.03 0.52
C LYS A 107 -6.16 32.02 -0.54
N ASN A 108 -5.17 31.41 -1.19
CA ASN A 108 -5.40 30.33 -2.14
C ASN A 108 -5.46 28.98 -1.43
N ILE A 109 -6.52 28.23 -1.69
CA ILE A 109 -6.69 26.84 -1.21
C ILE A 109 -6.67 25.91 -2.41
N TYR A 110 -5.88 24.84 -2.31
CA TYR A 110 -5.71 23.86 -3.37
C TYR A 110 -6.24 22.49 -2.94
N ILE A 111 -6.80 21.75 -3.89
CA ILE A 111 -7.06 20.32 -3.77
C ILE A 111 -6.02 19.58 -4.61
N CYS A 112 -5.39 18.56 -4.03
CA CYS A 112 -4.43 17.70 -4.70
C CYS A 112 -4.88 16.24 -4.56
N ALA A 113 -4.99 15.54 -5.68
CA ALA A 113 -5.23 14.10 -5.69
C ALA A 113 -3.96 13.35 -5.29
N LEU A 114 -4.08 12.31 -4.47
CA LEU A 114 -2.97 11.43 -4.09
C LEU A 114 -3.30 9.99 -4.44
N GLY A 115 -2.37 9.30 -5.09
CA GLY A 115 -2.46 7.87 -5.39
C GLY A 115 -1.40 7.07 -4.64
N VAL A 116 -1.82 6.04 -3.89
CA VAL A 116 -0.90 5.13 -3.20
C VAL A 116 -0.97 3.76 -3.87
N ASN A 117 0.09 3.41 -4.60
CA ASN A 117 0.15 2.20 -5.40
C ASN A 117 1.07 1.17 -4.73
N TYR A 118 0.46 0.14 -4.15
CA TYR A 118 1.20 -0.96 -3.52
C TYR A 118 1.48 -2.08 -4.53
N THR A 119 2.65 -2.72 -4.43
CA THR A 119 2.85 -4.04 -5.04
C THR A 119 2.16 -5.11 -4.21
N ASP A 120 2.35 -5.09 -2.88
CA ASP A 120 1.55 -5.83 -1.91
C ASP A 120 1.43 -5.04 -0.59
N ARG A 121 0.28 -5.12 0.10
CA ARG A 121 0.01 -4.33 1.33
C ARG A 121 0.49 -4.97 2.63
N ASN A 122 0.69 -6.29 2.66
CA ASN A 122 0.88 -7.06 3.89
C ASN A 122 2.22 -7.81 3.93
N THR A 123 2.97 -7.81 2.84
CA THR A 123 4.28 -8.46 2.71
C THR A 123 5.38 -7.48 3.08
N MET A 124 6.28 -7.90 3.97
CA MET A 124 7.41 -7.08 4.37
C MET A 124 8.43 -7.00 3.24
N GLY A 125 8.92 -5.79 2.95
CA GLY A 125 9.81 -5.55 1.81
C GLY A 125 9.08 -5.40 0.48
N SER A 126 7.74 -5.38 0.48
CA SER A 126 6.99 -4.92 -0.68
C SER A 126 7.21 -3.43 -0.92
N GLU A 127 6.93 -3.02 -2.15
CA GLU A 127 7.18 -1.67 -2.62
C GLU A 127 5.87 -0.88 -2.70
N SER A 128 5.99 0.42 -2.55
CA SER A 128 4.86 1.35 -2.71
C SER A 128 5.31 2.60 -3.45
N LEU A 129 4.49 3.04 -4.39
CA LEU A 129 4.68 4.29 -5.12
C LEU A 129 3.60 5.30 -4.68
N LEU A 130 4.03 6.43 -4.14
CA LEU A 130 3.17 7.57 -3.85
C LEU A 130 3.23 8.54 -5.03
N VAL A 131 2.07 8.85 -5.60
CA VAL A 131 1.93 9.76 -6.74
C VAL A 131 1.10 10.95 -6.30
N ASN A 132 1.65 12.15 -6.48
CA ASN A 132 0.98 13.40 -6.21
C ASN A 132 0.46 13.96 -7.54
N GLY A 133 -0.85 14.15 -7.64
CA GLY A 133 -1.51 14.68 -8.82
C GLY A 133 -1.40 16.19 -8.95
N GLU A 134 -2.06 16.71 -9.99
CA GLU A 134 -2.13 18.14 -10.22
C GLU A 134 -2.96 18.86 -9.14
N ARG A 135 -2.55 20.10 -8.87
CA ARG A 135 -3.22 20.96 -7.89
C ARG A 135 -4.36 21.72 -8.56
N ILE A 136 -5.56 21.54 -8.04
CA ILE A 136 -6.76 22.30 -8.42
C ILE A 136 -6.85 23.51 -7.48
N CYS A 137 -6.72 24.73 -8.03
CA CYS A 137 -6.92 25.96 -7.26
C CYS A 137 -8.43 26.22 -7.10
N LEU A 138 -8.93 26.21 -5.85
CA LEU A 138 -10.35 26.44 -5.60
C LEU A 138 -10.77 27.90 -5.82
N ASN A 139 -9.82 28.83 -5.73
CA ASN A 139 -10.07 30.26 -5.93
C ASN A 139 -10.50 30.57 -7.37
N ASP A 140 -10.05 29.78 -8.34
CA ASP A 140 -10.42 29.93 -9.76
C ASP A 140 -11.92 29.66 -9.99
N TYR A 141 -12.55 28.93 -9.07
CA TYR A 141 -13.98 28.60 -9.10
C TYR A 141 -14.85 29.57 -8.29
N LYS A 142 -14.32 30.71 -7.82
CA LYS A 142 -15.03 31.66 -6.93
C LYS A 142 -16.38 32.12 -7.45
N GLU A 143 -16.42 32.63 -8.67
CA GLU A 143 -17.65 33.20 -9.24
C GLU A 143 -18.67 32.10 -9.57
N ALA A 144 -18.21 30.95 -10.07
CA ALA A 144 -19.06 29.78 -10.27
C ALA A 144 -19.64 29.26 -8.94
N TYR A 145 -18.84 29.25 -7.87
CA TYR A 145 -19.28 28.84 -6.54
C TYR A 145 -20.34 29.79 -5.97
N LYS A 146 -20.14 31.12 -6.06
CA LYS A 146 -21.14 32.11 -5.63
C LYS A 146 -22.46 31.98 -6.39
N ALA A 147 -22.40 31.70 -7.70
CA ALA A 147 -23.59 31.54 -8.52
C ALA A 147 -24.35 30.25 -8.19
N ASN A 148 -23.65 29.12 -8.02
CA ASN A 148 -24.26 27.85 -7.65
C ASN A 148 -23.27 26.94 -6.87
N PRO A 149 -23.28 26.99 -5.52
CA PRO A 149 -22.34 26.23 -4.70
C PRO A 149 -22.41 24.72 -4.95
N SER A 150 -23.63 24.17 -5.07
CA SER A 150 -23.84 22.74 -5.22
C SER A 150 -23.33 22.20 -6.55
N LYS A 151 -23.53 22.94 -7.64
CA LYS A 151 -23.02 22.58 -8.97
C LYS A 151 -21.49 22.61 -8.98
N THR A 152 -20.89 23.69 -8.49
CA THR A 152 -19.43 23.89 -8.48
C THR A 152 -18.71 22.86 -7.61
N ILE A 153 -19.25 22.54 -6.42
CA ILE A 153 -18.74 21.44 -5.59
C ILE A 153 -18.73 20.11 -6.35
N ASN A 154 -19.80 19.79 -7.08
CA ASN A 154 -19.88 18.55 -7.85
C ASN A 154 -18.84 18.52 -8.97
N GLU A 155 -18.67 19.63 -9.67
CA GLU A 155 -17.71 19.78 -10.76
C GLU A 155 -16.27 19.58 -10.26
N VAL A 156 -15.87 20.31 -9.21
CA VAL A 156 -14.54 20.14 -8.59
C VAL A 156 -14.34 18.73 -8.03
N THR A 157 -15.39 18.11 -7.48
CA THR A 157 -15.33 16.72 -7.00
C THR A 157 -15.06 15.75 -8.16
N LYS A 158 -15.75 15.91 -9.30
CA LYS A 158 -15.52 15.09 -10.50
C LYS A 158 -14.12 15.29 -11.09
N LEU A 159 -13.63 16.53 -11.13
CA LEU A 159 -12.27 16.84 -11.56
C LEU A 159 -11.24 16.19 -10.62
N THR A 160 -11.46 16.28 -9.31
CA THR A 160 -10.61 15.62 -8.31
C THR A 160 -10.62 14.10 -8.50
N GLU A 161 -11.78 13.50 -8.78
CA GLU A 161 -11.90 12.07 -9.07
C GLU A 161 -11.12 11.68 -10.33
N ALA A 162 -11.20 12.46 -11.41
CA ALA A 162 -10.41 12.25 -12.61
C ALA A 162 -8.91 12.31 -12.31
N ASN A 163 -8.45 13.33 -11.60
CA ASN A 163 -7.03 13.46 -11.19
C ASN A 163 -6.58 12.28 -10.29
N MET A 164 -7.47 11.75 -9.44
CA MET A 164 -7.18 10.55 -8.63
C MET A 164 -6.98 9.31 -9.49
N ARG A 165 -7.77 9.13 -10.56
CA ARG A 165 -7.62 7.99 -11.50
C ARG A 165 -6.25 8.01 -12.16
N GLU A 166 -5.75 9.19 -12.55
CA GLU A 166 -4.41 9.35 -13.15
C GLU A 166 -3.27 8.99 -12.18
N CYS A 167 -3.48 9.15 -10.88
CA CYS A 167 -2.49 8.85 -9.85
C CYS A 167 -2.40 7.36 -9.49
N ILE A 168 -3.30 6.51 -10.00
CA ILE A 168 -3.36 5.09 -9.67
C ILE A 168 -3.44 4.22 -10.92
N THR A 169 -3.30 2.90 -10.75
CA THR A 169 -3.80 1.95 -11.75
C THR A 169 -5.32 1.81 -11.61
N TYR A 170 -6.06 2.28 -12.60
CA TYR A 170 -7.52 2.29 -12.61
C TYR A 170 -8.08 1.39 -13.71
N VAL A 171 -8.66 0.25 -13.33
CA VAL A 171 -9.51 -0.59 -14.17
C VAL A 171 -10.96 -0.24 -13.84
N ALA A 172 -11.76 0.09 -14.85
CA ALA A 172 -13.12 0.59 -14.66
C ALA A 172 -14.09 -0.52 -14.25
N ASP A 173 -14.00 -1.69 -14.87
CA ASP A 173 -14.81 -2.85 -14.54
C ASP A 173 -14.10 -3.81 -13.58
N LYS A 174 -14.76 -4.05 -12.44
CA LYS A 174 -14.34 -5.00 -11.41
C LYS A 174 -14.20 -6.44 -11.92
N ASN A 175 -14.97 -6.84 -12.93
CA ASN A 175 -14.92 -8.20 -13.48
C ASN A 175 -13.57 -8.50 -14.16
N TRP A 176 -12.87 -7.44 -14.59
CA TRP A 176 -11.61 -7.50 -15.32
C TRP A 176 -10.38 -7.26 -14.44
N TYR A 177 -10.54 -7.11 -13.12
CA TYR A 177 -9.42 -6.98 -12.20
C TYR A 177 -8.47 -8.19 -12.23
N SER A 178 -9.01 -9.42 -12.28
CA SER A 178 -8.15 -10.62 -12.35
C SER A 178 -7.39 -10.70 -13.66
N PHE A 179 -8.01 -10.29 -14.77
CA PHE A 179 -7.38 -10.27 -16.08
C PHE A 179 -6.18 -9.33 -16.09
N HIS A 180 -6.36 -8.08 -15.64
CA HIS A 180 -5.29 -7.09 -15.52
C HIS A 180 -4.10 -7.62 -14.71
N GLU A 181 -4.37 -8.18 -13.52
CA GLU A 181 -3.35 -8.74 -12.65
C GLU A 181 -2.66 -9.98 -13.26
N ASN A 182 -3.40 -10.85 -13.96
CA ASN A 182 -2.85 -12.04 -14.62
C ASN A 182 -1.91 -11.67 -15.78
N VAL A 183 -2.28 -10.68 -16.60
CA VAL A 183 -1.41 -10.16 -17.68
C VAL A 183 -0.13 -9.60 -17.08
N MET A 184 -0.20 -8.82 -16.02
CA MET A 184 0.98 -8.29 -15.32
C MET A 184 1.91 -9.39 -14.79
N GLN A 185 1.34 -10.46 -14.22
CA GLN A 185 2.11 -11.60 -13.70
C GLN A 185 2.81 -12.39 -14.82
N LEU A 186 2.11 -12.69 -15.92
CA LEU A 186 2.66 -13.45 -17.05
C LEU A 186 3.72 -12.66 -17.83
N THR A 187 3.50 -11.36 -18.02
CA THR A 187 4.47 -10.46 -18.66
C THR A 187 5.63 -10.09 -17.74
N ARG A 188 5.47 -10.21 -16.41
CA ARG A 188 6.42 -9.81 -15.37
C ARG A 188 6.80 -8.32 -15.38
N LYS A 189 6.08 -7.50 -16.15
CA LYS A 189 6.33 -6.05 -16.31
C LYS A 189 5.53 -5.18 -15.33
N GLY A 190 4.57 -5.75 -14.60
CA GLY A 190 3.62 -4.97 -13.79
C GLY A 190 3.93 -4.89 -12.29
N MET A 191 2.93 -4.40 -11.54
CA MET A 191 3.03 -4.11 -10.11
C MET A 191 2.80 -5.32 -9.20
N ASN A 192 2.92 -6.55 -9.71
CA ASN A 192 2.76 -7.75 -8.89
C ASN A 192 4.02 -7.99 -8.03
N HIS A 193 3.85 -8.23 -6.72
CA HIS A 193 5.01 -8.42 -5.84
C HIS A 193 5.77 -9.73 -6.09
N GLU A 194 5.08 -10.84 -6.37
CA GLU A 194 5.73 -12.16 -6.49
C GLU A 194 6.27 -12.44 -7.91
N ASN A 195 5.59 -11.90 -8.93
CA ASN A 195 5.82 -12.21 -10.33
C ASN A 195 6.16 -10.94 -11.12
N HIS A 196 7.25 -10.28 -10.76
CA HIS A 196 7.82 -9.17 -11.51
C HIS A 196 9.28 -9.40 -11.85
N ASP A 197 9.77 -8.63 -12.81
CA ASP A 197 11.19 -8.52 -13.13
C ASP A 197 11.85 -7.44 -12.26
N ASP A 198 12.75 -7.86 -11.37
CA ASP A 198 13.50 -6.97 -10.46
C ASP A 198 14.38 -5.96 -11.20
N ARG A 199 14.65 -6.18 -12.49
CA ARG A 199 15.45 -5.26 -13.33
C ARG A 199 14.63 -4.05 -13.77
N ILE A 200 13.30 -4.10 -13.71
CA ILE A 200 12.42 -3.02 -14.14
C ILE A 200 12.11 -2.12 -12.92
N PRO A 201 12.49 -0.83 -12.96
CA PRO A 201 12.21 0.11 -11.88
C PRO A 201 10.72 0.18 -11.53
N LEU A 202 10.40 0.38 -10.25
CA LEU A 202 9.01 0.42 -9.76
C LEU A 202 8.13 1.41 -10.53
N LYS A 203 8.67 2.57 -10.91
CA LYS A 203 7.94 3.58 -11.67
C LYS A 203 7.54 3.08 -13.06
N GLU A 204 8.44 2.41 -13.77
CA GLU A 204 8.17 1.83 -15.10
C GLU A 204 7.15 0.69 -15.01
N ARG A 205 7.23 -0.14 -13.95
CA ARG A 205 6.23 -1.17 -13.67
C ARG A 205 4.83 -0.58 -13.42
N TRP A 206 4.77 0.54 -12.71
CA TRP A 206 3.53 1.28 -12.50
C TRP A 206 3.01 1.92 -13.80
N ASP A 207 3.88 2.50 -14.62
CA ASP A 207 3.50 3.08 -15.91
C ASP A 207 2.98 2.00 -16.88
N TYR A 208 3.58 0.81 -16.90
CA TYR A 208 3.05 -0.35 -17.61
C TYR A 208 1.66 -0.75 -17.09
N SER A 209 1.51 -0.88 -15.77
CA SER A 209 0.23 -1.19 -15.12
C SER A 209 -0.87 -0.20 -15.51
N ARG A 210 -0.57 1.11 -15.53
CA ARG A 210 -1.50 2.17 -15.98
C ARG A 210 -1.83 2.08 -17.46
N ARG A 211 -0.84 1.92 -18.34
CA ARG A 211 -1.08 1.80 -19.80
C ARG A 211 -1.95 0.60 -20.13
N LEU A 212 -1.70 -0.54 -19.49
CA LEU A 212 -2.53 -1.74 -19.64
C LEU A 212 -3.97 -1.47 -19.20
N ALA A 213 -4.18 -0.85 -18.04
CA ALA A 213 -5.51 -0.51 -17.57
C ALA A 213 -6.22 0.51 -18.47
N GLY A 214 -5.50 1.52 -18.97
CA GLY A 214 -6.01 2.49 -19.93
C GLY A 214 -6.46 1.86 -21.25
N TRP A 215 -5.65 0.95 -21.81
CA TRP A 215 -6.03 0.17 -22.98
C TRP A 215 -7.29 -0.66 -22.72
N MET A 216 -7.34 -1.39 -21.60
CA MET A 216 -8.50 -2.20 -21.20
C MET A 216 -9.78 -1.37 -21.09
N ASN A 217 -9.71 -0.20 -20.46
CA ASN A 217 -10.86 0.70 -20.29
C ASN A 217 -11.38 1.29 -21.61
N ALA A 218 -10.55 1.29 -22.67
CA ALA A 218 -10.93 1.76 -23.99
C ALA A 218 -11.52 0.66 -24.88
N GLN A 219 -11.49 -0.62 -24.45
CA GLN A 219 -12.07 -1.75 -25.18
C GLN A 219 -13.45 -2.12 -24.65
N ASN A 220 -14.25 -2.79 -25.48
CA ASN A 220 -15.45 -3.50 -25.03
C ASN A 220 -15.09 -4.98 -24.74
N LEU A 221 -14.43 -5.21 -23.60
CA LEU A 221 -13.82 -6.50 -23.28
C LEU A 221 -14.83 -7.66 -23.19
N ASP A 222 -16.08 -7.39 -22.83
CA ASP A 222 -17.11 -8.43 -22.70
C ASP A 222 -17.61 -8.94 -24.06
N GLU A 223 -17.44 -8.17 -25.13
CA GLU A 223 -17.81 -8.55 -26.51
C GLU A 223 -16.65 -9.22 -27.27
N ASP A 224 -15.43 -9.16 -26.74
CA ASP A 224 -14.26 -9.80 -27.36
C ASP A 224 -14.12 -11.25 -26.88
N GLU A 225 -14.58 -12.18 -27.73
CA GLU A 225 -14.55 -13.62 -27.43
C GLU A 225 -13.13 -14.14 -27.16
N GLU A 226 -12.11 -13.61 -27.83
CA GLU A 226 -10.72 -14.05 -27.67
C GLU A 226 -10.14 -13.59 -26.33
N LEU A 227 -10.43 -12.35 -25.91
CA LEU A 227 -10.02 -11.82 -24.60
C LEU A 227 -10.79 -12.47 -23.45
N VAL A 228 -12.10 -12.73 -23.61
CA VAL A 228 -12.89 -13.48 -22.62
C VAL A 228 -12.36 -14.91 -22.47
N SER A 229 -12.03 -15.57 -23.58
CA SER A 229 -11.38 -16.88 -23.58
C SER A 229 -10.01 -16.83 -22.88
N LEU A 230 -9.17 -15.86 -23.22
CA LEU A 230 -7.85 -15.67 -22.62
C LEU A 230 -7.96 -15.45 -21.11
N LYS A 231 -8.94 -14.65 -20.65
CA LYS A 231 -9.23 -14.45 -19.23
C LYS A 231 -9.52 -15.77 -18.52
N LYS A 232 -10.43 -16.58 -19.06
CA LYS A 232 -10.80 -17.89 -18.47
C LYS A 232 -9.59 -18.81 -18.38
N ASP A 233 -8.76 -18.82 -19.42
CA ASP A 233 -7.58 -19.67 -19.49
C ASP A 233 -6.48 -19.25 -18.51
N MET A 234 -6.24 -17.94 -18.35
CA MET A 234 -5.33 -17.42 -17.32
C MET A 234 -5.86 -17.68 -15.92
N ASP A 235 -7.16 -17.46 -15.67
CA ASP A 235 -7.78 -17.75 -14.38
C ASP A 235 -7.63 -19.25 -14.05
N ALA A 236 -7.85 -20.15 -15.01
CA ALA A 236 -7.65 -21.60 -14.84
C ALA A 236 -6.18 -21.95 -14.54
N TYR A 237 -5.24 -21.32 -15.24
CA TYR A 237 -3.80 -21.49 -15.05
C TYR A 237 -3.36 -21.14 -13.62
N PHE A 238 -3.66 -19.91 -13.16
CA PHE A 238 -3.28 -19.46 -11.83
C PHE A 238 -4.02 -20.22 -10.71
N ASN A 239 -5.28 -20.62 -10.94
CA ASN A 239 -6.01 -21.47 -10.00
C ASN A 239 -5.37 -22.86 -9.85
N LEU A 240 -4.84 -23.44 -10.93
CA LEU A 240 -4.11 -24.70 -10.87
C LEU A 240 -2.78 -24.55 -10.13
N GLN A 241 -2.01 -23.49 -10.42
CA GLN A 241 -0.78 -23.18 -9.68
C GLN A 241 -1.03 -23.04 -8.17
N LYS A 242 -2.09 -22.32 -7.80
CA LYS A 242 -2.50 -22.15 -6.39
C LYS A 242 -2.85 -23.48 -5.72
N ARG A 243 -3.56 -24.38 -6.40
CA ARG A 243 -3.86 -25.74 -5.89
C ARG A 243 -2.59 -26.57 -5.67
N MET A 244 -1.62 -26.43 -6.57
CA MET A 244 -0.31 -27.09 -6.48
C MET A 244 0.66 -26.40 -5.52
N LYS A 245 0.27 -25.27 -4.90
CA LYS A 245 1.13 -24.43 -4.05
C LYS A 245 2.43 -24.02 -4.75
N MET A 246 2.33 -23.74 -6.05
CA MET A 246 3.45 -23.35 -6.90
C MET A 246 3.30 -21.88 -7.32
N GLN A 247 4.43 -21.16 -7.38
CA GLN A 247 4.48 -19.79 -7.88
C GLN A 247 4.96 -19.76 -9.34
N ASP A 248 4.46 -18.81 -10.15
CA ASP A 248 4.78 -18.70 -11.57
C ASP A 248 6.28 -18.48 -11.84
N ARG A 249 6.98 -17.78 -10.94
CA ARG A 249 8.44 -17.61 -11.02
C ARG A 249 9.23 -18.91 -11.18
N PHE A 250 8.74 -20.03 -10.65
CA PHE A 250 9.41 -21.34 -10.80
C PHE A 250 9.14 -22.00 -12.15
N VAL A 251 8.07 -21.62 -12.84
CA VAL A 251 7.79 -22.04 -14.21
C VAL A 251 8.73 -21.31 -15.17
N VAL A 252 8.92 -20.00 -14.97
CA VAL A 252 9.89 -19.17 -15.71
C VAL A 252 11.31 -19.69 -15.55
N ALA A 253 11.64 -20.20 -14.36
CA ALA A 253 12.96 -20.74 -14.05
C ALA A 253 13.37 -21.97 -14.90
N LYS A 254 12.47 -22.54 -15.70
CA LYS A 254 12.82 -23.54 -16.72
C LYS A 254 13.78 -22.97 -17.76
N ASP A 255 13.54 -21.73 -18.19
CA ASP A 255 14.35 -21.03 -19.19
C ASP A 255 15.35 -20.04 -18.55
N GLN A 256 15.19 -19.76 -17.25
CA GLN A 256 16.00 -18.85 -16.43
C GLN A 256 16.49 -19.56 -15.15
N PRO A 257 17.50 -20.45 -15.25
CA PRO A 257 17.95 -21.28 -14.13
C PRO A 257 18.45 -20.48 -12.91
N GLU A 258 18.86 -19.22 -13.10
CA GLU A 258 19.25 -18.30 -12.04
C GLU A 258 18.15 -18.08 -11.00
N LEU A 259 16.87 -18.17 -11.38
CA LEU A 259 15.73 -18.03 -10.46
C LEU A 259 15.62 -19.20 -9.48
N LYS A 260 16.20 -20.36 -9.82
CA LYS A 260 16.31 -21.54 -8.96
C LYS A 260 17.65 -21.65 -8.25
N ASN A 261 18.62 -20.80 -8.58
CA ASN A 261 19.94 -20.83 -7.95
C ASN A 261 19.80 -20.64 -6.42
N ARG A 262 20.45 -21.53 -5.66
CA ARG A 262 20.40 -21.58 -4.18
C ARG A 262 21.68 -21.12 -3.51
N THR A 263 22.71 -20.76 -4.29
CA THR A 263 24.04 -20.41 -3.77
C THR A 263 23.98 -19.18 -2.89
N THR A 264 23.24 -18.15 -3.30
CA THR A 264 23.07 -16.92 -2.50
C THR A 264 22.42 -17.20 -1.16
N GLU A 265 21.33 -17.97 -1.12
CA GLU A 265 20.68 -18.36 0.13
C GLU A 265 21.60 -19.21 1.00
N LEU A 266 22.35 -20.13 0.42
CA LEU A 266 23.31 -20.97 1.14
C LEU A 266 24.41 -20.12 1.78
N LEU A 267 24.99 -19.16 1.06
CA LEU A 267 26.00 -18.24 1.60
C LEU A 267 25.43 -17.41 2.75
N ILE A 268 24.20 -16.89 2.63
CA ILE A 268 23.53 -16.17 3.73
C ILE A 268 23.36 -17.09 4.94
N ILE A 269 22.92 -18.33 4.74
CA ILE A 269 22.74 -19.30 5.83
C ILE A 269 24.08 -19.63 6.52
N LEU A 270 25.15 -19.79 5.77
CA LEU A 270 26.46 -20.17 6.32
C LEU A 270 27.16 -19.02 7.05
N PHE A 271 27.02 -17.78 6.58
CA PHE A 271 27.82 -16.66 7.09
C PHE A 271 27.04 -15.66 7.94
N ALA A 272 25.73 -15.49 7.74
CA ALA A 272 24.96 -14.49 8.48
C ALA A 272 24.38 -15.01 9.80
N TRP A 273 24.55 -16.29 10.13
CA TRP A 273 23.91 -16.90 11.31
C TRP A 273 24.28 -16.25 12.66
N PRO A 274 25.51 -15.74 12.93
CA PRO A 274 25.81 -15.12 14.22
C PRO A 274 25.04 -13.81 14.42
N LEU A 275 25.03 -12.96 13.38
CA LEU A 275 24.28 -11.69 13.38
C LEU A 275 22.77 -11.95 13.37
N ALA A 276 22.32 -12.99 12.65
CA ALA A 276 20.93 -13.40 12.65
C ALA A 276 20.48 -13.88 14.04
N LEU A 277 21.31 -14.64 14.76
CA LEU A 277 21.02 -15.06 16.12
C LEU A 277 20.86 -13.86 17.05
N LEU A 278 21.76 -12.88 16.96
CA LEU A 278 21.64 -11.64 17.72
C LEU A 278 20.34 -10.90 17.37
N GLY A 279 20.02 -10.75 16.09
CA GLY A 279 18.76 -10.14 15.66
C GLY A 279 17.52 -10.93 16.10
N MET A 280 17.58 -12.26 16.18
CA MET A 280 16.51 -13.08 16.74
C MET A 280 16.32 -12.83 18.23
N ILE A 281 17.39 -12.69 19.01
CA ILE A 281 17.29 -12.32 20.44
C ILE A 281 16.53 -11.01 20.60
N HIS A 282 16.85 -9.99 19.79
CA HIS A 282 16.21 -8.67 19.89
C HIS A 282 14.81 -8.58 19.29
N GLY A 283 14.52 -9.36 18.24
CA GLY A 283 13.35 -9.16 17.39
C GLY A 283 12.29 -10.27 17.45
N PHE A 284 12.67 -11.51 17.79
CA PHE A 284 11.78 -12.67 17.62
C PHE A 284 10.56 -12.62 18.54
N ILE A 285 10.76 -12.37 19.83
CA ILE A 285 9.67 -12.32 20.82
C ILE A 285 8.69 -11.18 20.50
N PRO A 286 9.14 -9.91 20.34
CA PRO A 286 8.24 -8.83 19.94
C PRO A 286 7.48 -9.14 18.65
N TYR A 287 8.15 -9.70 17.64
CA TYR A 287 7.54 -10.04 16.37
C TYR A 287 6.41 -11.07 16.52
N ILE A 288 6.64 -12.18 17.23
CA ILE A 288 5.63 -13.24 17.39
C ILE A 288 4.44 -12.75 18.23
N VAL A 289 4.69 -12.00 19.30
CA VAL A 289 3.64 -11.43 20.16
C VAL A 289 2.77 -10.48 19.34
N VAL A 290 3.38 -9.55 18.62
CA VAL A 290 2.66 -8.58 17.77
C VAL A 290 1.91 -9.26 16.65
N LYS A 291 2.52 -10.24 15.98
CA LYS A 291 1.88 -11.00 14.90
C LYS A 291 0.63 -11.70 15.42
N LYS A 292 0.75 -12.51 16.48
CA LYS A 292 -0.37 -13.27 17.05
C LYS A 292 -1.47 -12.36 17.57
N PHE A 293 -1.12 -11.29 18.28
CA PHE A 293 -2.09 -10.30 18.76
C PHE A 293 -2.84 -9.64 17.60
N THR A 294 -2.12 -9.18 16.58
CA THR A 294 -2.74 -8.46 15.45
C THR A 294 -3.68 -9.38 14.67
N GLU A 295 -3.22 -10.59 14.34
CA GLU A 295 -4.01 -11.55 13.55
C GLU A 295 -5.23 -12.09 14.32
N LYS A 296 -5.15 -12.14 15.66
CA LYS A 296 -6.28 -12.55 16.52
C LYS A 296 -7.28 -11.41 16.76
N SER A 297 -6.80 -10.19 17.03
CA SER A 297 -7.65 -9.06 17.46
C SER A 297 -8.25 -8.29 16.28
N PHE A 298 -7.56 -8.22 15.13
CA PHE A 298 -8.03 -7.46 13.97
C PHE A 298 -8.62 -8.40 12.92
N LYS A 299 -9.95 -8.39 12.78
CA LYS A 299 -10.66 -9.23 11.79
C LYS A 299 -10.27 -8.94 10.34
N ARG A 300 -9.98 -7.67 10.02
CA ARG A 300 -9.71 -7.21 8.66
C ARG A 300 -8.21 -7.18 8.36
N LYS A 301 -7.79 -7.97 7.38
CA LYS A 301 -6.37 -8.15 6.98
C LYS A 301 -5.70 -6.87 6.49
N VAL A 302 -6.46 -5.93 5.92
CA VAL A 302 -5.91 -4.66 5.39
C VAL A 302 -5.24 -3.79 6.46
N PHE A 303 -5.57 -3.98 7.74
CA PHE A 303 -4.95 -3.24 8.85
C PHE A 303 -3.69 -3.92 9.41
N TRP A 304 -3.45 -5.19 9.09
CA TRP A 304 -2.42 -6.00 9.72
C TRP A 304 -1.03 -5.40 9.54
N GLY A 305 -0.66 -5.00 8.32
CA GLY A 305 0.65 -4.41 8.04
C GLY A 305 0.95 -3.19 8.93
N SER A 306 0.06 -2.19 8.97
CA SER A 306 0.26 -0.98 9.78
C SER A 306 0.30 -1.23 11.28
N VAL A 307 -0.58 -2.11 11.78
CA VAL A 307 -0.63 -2.42 13.21
C VAL A 307 0.62 -3.20 13.63
N LYS A 308 1.04 -4.19 12.83
CA LYS A 308 2.27 -4.94 13.07
C LYS A 308 3.49 -4.03 13.07
N MET A 309 3.57 -3.09 12.14
CA MET A 309 4.68 -2.13 12.07
C MET A 309 4.71 -1.22 13.31
N MET A 310 3.58 -0.62 13.67
CA MET A 310 3.49 0.30 14.81
C MET A 310 3.74 -0.39 16.16
N LEU A 311 3.04 -1.50 16.43
CA LEU A 311 3.21 -2.25 17.67
C LEU A 311 4.56 -2.96 17.72
N GLY A 312 5.06 -3.45 16.58
CA GLY A 312 6.39 -4.04 16.45
C GLY A 312 7.49 -3.07 16.86
N LYS A 313 7.42 -1.81 16.40
CA LYS A 313 8.36 -0.77 16.81
C LYS A 313 8.26 -0.44 18.30
N LEU A 314 7.04 -0.27 18.82
CA LEU A 314 6.80 0.08 20.21
C LEU A 314 7.25 -1.03 21.17
N LEU A 315 6.72 -2.25 21.00
CA LEU A 315 7.07 -3.39 21.84
C LEU A 315 8.51 -3.82 21.64
N GLY A 316 9.03 -3.75 20.42
CA GLY A 316 10.46 -3.98 20.15
C GLY A 316 11.33 -3.00 20.92
N THR A 317 10.98 -1.71 20.97
CA THR A 317 11.75 -0.71 21.74
C THR A 317 11.72 -1.04 23.23
N ILE A 318 10.53 -1.24 23.81
CA ILE A 318 10.36 -1.51 25.24
C ILE A 318 11.09 -2.80 25.65
N TYR A 319 10.94 -3.86 24.84
CA TYR A 319 11.58 -5.15 25.06
C TYR A 319 13.11 -5.06 25.07
N ASN A 320 13.68 -4.19 24.23
CA ASN A 320 15.12 -4.07 24.08
C ASN A 320 15.78 -3.19 25.15
N ILE A 321 15.06 -2.31 25.84
CA ILE A 321 15.62 -1.46 26.92
C ILE A 321 16.40 -2.29 27.97
N PRO A 322 15.82 -3.31 28.64
CA PRO A 322 16.56 -4.09 29.64
C PRO A 322 17.74 -4.85 29.02
N ILE A 323 17.61 -5.35 27.79
CA ILE A 323 18.69 -6.06 27.10
C ILE A 323 19.87 -5.12 26.85
N ILE A 324 19.60 -3.90 26.37
CA ILE A 324 20.63 -2.89 26.13
C ILE A 324 21.32 -2.50 27.44
N ILE A 325 20.58 -2.34 28.54
CA ILE A 325 21.16 -2.02 29.84
C ILE A 325 22.13 -3.12 30.29
N VAL A 326 21.72 -4.39 30.19
CA VAL A 326 22.56 -5.54 30.55
C VAL A 326 23.79 -5.62 29.64
N VAL A 327 23.61 -5.53 28.32
CA VAL A 327 24.73 -5.56 27.36
C VAL A 327 25.71 -4.42 27.63
N THR A 328 25.19 -3.21 27.87
CA THR A 328 26.01 -2.03 28.11
C THR A 328 26.79 -2.13 29.41
N HIS A 329 26.19 -2.66 30.47
CA HIS A 329 26.85 -2.77 31.77
C HIS A 329 27.93 -3.85 31.81
N TYR A 330 27.67 -5.01 31.19
CA TYR A 330 28.55 -6.18 31.33
C TYR A 330 29.53 -6.37 30.17
N PHE A 331 29.22 -5.87 28.97
CA PHE A 331 29.99 -6.18 27.76
C PHE A 331 30.59 -4.97 27.05
N LEU A 332 30.19 -3.74 27.40
CA LEU A 332 30.70 -2.53 26.77
C LEU A 332 31.54 -1.71 27.75
N PRO A 333 32.73 -1.23 27.36
CA PRO A 333 33.61 -0.45 28.24
C PRO A 333 33.07 0.94 28.57
N TYR A 334 32.13 1.47 27.78
CA TYR A 334 31.55 2.79 27.94
C TYR A 334 30.04 2.80 27.66
N TRP A 335 29.28 3.58 28.44
CA TRP A 335 27.82 3.64 28.33
C TRP A 335 27.29 4.15 26.97
N TRP A 336 28.02 5.06 26.32
CA TRP A 336 27.62 5.64 25.03
C TRP A 336 27.66 4.61 23.90
N LEU A 337 28.45 3.53 24.03
CA LEU A 337 28.42 2.42 23.09
C LEU A 337 27.06 1.69 23.13
N GLY A 338 26.36 1.72 24.26
CA GLY A 338 24.99 1.23 24.38
C GLY A 338 23.98 2.02 23.52
N ILE A 339 24.21 3.32 23.34
CA ILE A 339 23.40 4.14 22.42
C ILE A 339 23.66 3.72 20.97
N ILE A 340 24.93 3.55 20.59
CA ILE A 340 25.27 3.05 19.24
C ILE A 340 24.64 1.67 19.02
N TYR A 341 24.75 0.80 20.02
CA TYR A 341 24.15 -0.52 19.98
C TYR A 341 22.64 -0.47 19.74
N TYR A 342 21.91 0.43 20.42
CA TYR A 342 20.48 0.64 20.18
C TYR A 342 20.17 0.94 18.70
N PHE A 343 20.96 1.79 18.05
CA PHE A 343 20.78 2.10 16.63
C PHE A 343 21.22 0.97 15.68
N LEU A 344 22.04 0.02 16.14
CA LEU A 344 22.40 -1.18 15.38
C LEU A 344 21.34 -2.28 15.47
N ILE A 345 20.49 -2.29 16.51
CA ILE A 345 19.43 -3.32 16.70
C ILE A 345 18.54 -3.48 15.45
N PRO A 346 18.00 -2.41 14.82
CA PRO A 346 17.20 -2.55 13.61
C PRO A 346 17.94 -3.25 12.46
N ILE A 347 19.25 -3.02 12.32
CA ILE A 347 20.08 -3.62 11.28
C ILE A 347 20.23 -5.13 11.54
N VAL A 348 20.57 -5.54 12.76
CA VAL A 348 20.70 -6.98 13.08
C VAL A 348 19.35 -7.70 13.02
N CYS A 349 18.24 -7.05 13.40
CA CYS A 349 16.89 -7.58 13.19
C CYS A 349 16.55 -7.76 11.71
N TRP A 350 16.99 -6.83 10.84
CA TRP A 350 16.84 -6.98 9.39
C TRP A 350 17.67 -8.15 8.84
N VAL A 351 18.90 -8.33 9.32
CA VAL A 351 19.74 -9.50 8.99
C VAL A 351 19.06 -10.79 9.41
N ALA A 352 18.50 -10.85 10.62
CA ALA A 352 17.75 -12.02 11.09
C ALA A 352 16.52 -12.32 10.22
N TRP A 353 15.78 -11.30 9.80
CA TRP A 353 14.67 -11.47 8.85
C TRP A 353 15.16 -12.01 7.50
N ARG A 354 16.22 -11.42 6.92
CA ARG A 354 16.81 -11.89 5.66
C ARG A 354 17.31 -13.34 5.76
N TYR A 355 17.90 -13.71 6.89
CA TYR A 355 18.34 -15.07 7.18
C TYR A 355 17.16 -16.07 7.18
N MET A 356 16.05 -15.72 7.84
CA MET A 356 14.84 -16.55 7.84
C MET A 356 14.21 -16.67 6.45
N VAL A 357 14.21 -15.58 5.66
CA VAL A 357 13.79 -15.60 4.26
C VAL A 357 14.68 -16.53 3.43
N ALA A 358 16.01 -16.45 3.59
CA ALA A 358 16.95 -17.32 2.89
C ALA A 358 16.71 -18.81 3.20
N ILE A 359 16.44 -19.17 4.47
CA ILE A 359 16.05 -20.54 4.84
C ILE A 359 14.77 -20.98 4.13
N SER A 360 13.75 -20.11 4.11
CA SER A 360 12.47 -20.40 3.45
C SER A 360 12.67 -20.60 1.94
N GLU A 361 13.33 -19.66 1.27
CA GLU A 361 13.61 -19.69 -0.17
C GLU A 361 14.46 -20.90 -0.55
N PHE A 362 15.49 -21.23 0.24
CA PHE A 362 16.32 -22.41 0.01
C PHE A 362 15.51 -23.71 0.05
N ARG A 363 14.53 -23.82 0.97
CA ARG A 363 13.63 -24.98 1.06
C ARG A 363 12.62 -25.00 -0.08
N ILE A 364 12.02 -23.86 -0.42
CA ILE A 364 11.05 -23.75 -1.52
C ILE A 364 11.72 -24.13 -2.83
N LYS A 365 12.86 -23.52 -3.18
CA LYS A 365 13.62 -23.82 -4.41
C LYS A 365 13.93 -25.33 -4.51
N GLY A 366 14.45 -25.93 -3.43
CA GLY A 366 14.73 -27.37 -3.41
C GLY A 366 13.50 -28.29 -3.50
N ALA A 367 12.32 -27.84 -3.04
CA ALA A 367 11.07 -28.57 -3.23
C ALA A 367 10.55 -28.44 -4.67
N MET A 368 10.67 -27.25 -5.26
CA MET A 368 10.23 -26.96 -6.64
C MET A 368 11.09 -27.65 -7.69
N ASP A 369 12.36 -27.93 -7.41
CA ASP A 369 13.24 -28.71 -8.29
C ASP A 369 12.73 -30.14 -8.54
N LYS A 370 11.89 -30.67 -7.65
CA LYS A 370 11.30 -32.01 -7.77
C LYS A 370 10.00 -32.04 -8.58
N ILE A 371 9.43 -30.88 -8.89
CA ILE A 371 8.14 -30.77 -9.57
C ILE A 371 8.38 -30.63 -11.07
N ASP A 372 7.72 -31.47 -11.87
CA ASP A 372 7.70 -31.30 -13.32
C ASP A 372 6.84 -30.09 -13.70
N VAL A 373 7.52 -29.00 -14.10
CA VAL A 373 6.89 -27.76 -14.56
C VAL A 373 6.68 -27.72 -16.08
N SER A 374 7.01 -28.79 -16.82
CA SER A 374 7.02 -28.77 -18.29
C SER A 374 5.66 -28.44 -18.90
N LYS A 375 4.58 -29.02 -18.36
CA LYS A 375 3.21 -28.72 -18.79
C LYS A 375 2.81 -27.27 -18.46
N PHE A 376 3.23 -26.76 -17.30
CA PHE A 376 2.99 -25.37 -16.93
C PHE A 376 3.76 -24.41 -17.82
N ALA A 377 5.00 -24.75 -18.18
CA ALA A 377 5.82 -23.92 -19.07
C ALA A 377 5.23 -23.86 -20.48
N ALA A 378 4.78 -24.99 -21.03
CA ALA A 378 4.09 -25.03 -22.32
C ALA A 378 2.83 -24.16 -22.31
N ARG A 379 1.96 -24.34 -21.30
CA ARG A 379 0.74 -23.54 -21.16
C ARG A 379 1.04 -22.05 -20.94
N ARG A 380 2.07 -21.73 -20.17
CA ARG A 380 2.52 -20.35 -19.95
C ARG A 380 2.98 -19.69 -21.25
N ALA A 381 3.78 -20.39 -22.05
CA ALA A 381 4.26 -19.89 -23.34
C ALA A 381 3.10 -19.60 -24.30
N GLU A 382 2.10 -20.49 -24.35
CA GLU A 382 0.86 -20.27 -25.11
C GLU A 382 0.11 -19.01 -24.64
N LEU A 383 -0.08 -18.85 -23.33
CA LEU A 383 -0.76 -17.68 -22.77
C LEU A 383 0.01 -16.38 -23.05
N VAL A 384 1.34 -16.38 -22.91
CA VAL A 384 2.19 -15.22 -23.20
C VAL A 384 2.13 -14.87 -24.69
N LYS A 385 2.12 -15.86 -25.58
CA LYS A 385 1.96 -15.64 -27.02
C LYS A 385 0.62 -14.97 -27.33
N ARG A 386 -0.48 -15.48 -26.77
CA ARG A 386 -1.81 -14.87 -26.92
C ARG A 386 -1.88 -13.46 -26.36
N ILE A 387 -1.20 -13.18 -25.24
CA ILE A 387 -1.08 -11.82 -24.71
C ILE A 387 -0.40 -10.90 -25.73
N GLN A 388 0.71 -11.34 -26.36
CA GLN A 388 1.42 -10.54 -27.35
C GLN A 388 0.60 -10.29 -28.62
N GLU A 389 -0.24 -11.25 -29.01
CA GLU A 389 -1.11 -11.14 -30.19
C GLU A 389 -2.33 -10.25 -29.94
N LEU A 390 -2.98 -10.38 -28.76
CA LEU A 390 -4.25 -9.72 -28.46
C LEU A 390 -4.10 -8.38 -27.70
N ILE A 391 -2.97 -8.17 -27.01
CA ILE A 391 -2.75 -7.02 -26.15
C ILE A 391 -1.54 -6.21 -26.64
N PRO A 392 -1.75 -5.17 -27.48
CA PRO A 392 -0.65 -4.45 -28.13
C PRO A 392 0.24 -3.66 -27.16
N VAL A 393 -0.23 -3.42 -25.94
CA VAL A 393 0.49 -2.68 -24.90
C VAL A 393 1.35 -3.57 -23.98
N ALA A 394 1.32 -4.89 -24.18
CA ALA A 394 1.88 -5.90 -23.26
C ALA A 394 3.40 -6.11 -23.32
#